data_AF-A0A0J8R2F6-F1
#
_entry.id   AF-A0A0J8R2F6-F1
#
_cell.length_a   1.000
_cell.length_b   1.000
_cell.length_c   1.000
_cell.angle_alpha   90.00
_cell.angle_beta   90.00
_cell.angle_gamma   90.00
#
_symmetry.space_group_name_H-M   'P 1'
#
loop_
_entity.id
_entity.type
_entity.pdbx_description
1 polymer ?
#
loop_
_entity_poly.entity_id
_entity_poly.type
_entity_poly.pdbx_seq_one_letter_code
_entity_poly.pdbx_strand_id
1 'polypeptide(L)'
;MASHHRRPSSYEGAFDLPGRSHVPSQPLHRHQASFEGLINYSSLAPLTADQRSRAQEALDRIINHLANHSGSKGGYSRHLLVRHTYDYSRSELSKDTFLRVFFNVMGPDISSDEDINTGDDQLPPKFIHFADMLLKQFFFPLKASGKITPQPSPAQLSAMQSVRSPHEIIGTFERVSYLRALCLVRDQHRCVISQVFDAQQEVKRTHQHGLDAQDDDGNLLKDEDRFDDLEVAHILPHSLTQMNENLYSWKTMIDILNMFDCDVAHLIEGSHIDSPHNAISLTPTFHKSFGNFEVYFDAVAGEEHTYRIDSFFNPVSAARRGLPVLANSFSAKEE
;
A
#
# COMPACT_ATOMS: atom_id res chain seq x y z
N MET A 1 65.13 9.46 -47.40
CA MET A 1 65.05 8.86 -48.75
C MET A 1 63.60 8.48 -49.01
N ALA A 2 63.15 8.82 -50.22
CA ALA A 2 61.84 8.58 -50.85
C ALA A 2 61.38 7.11 -50.74
N SER A 3 60.16 6.66 -51.07
CA SER A 3 58.83 7.21 -51.39
C SER A 3 57.96 5.98 -51.67
N HIS A 4 56.64 6.08 -51.46
CA HIS A 4 55.57 5.41 -52.24
C HIS A 4 55.44 3.85 -52.12
N HIS A 5 54.26 3.20 -52.17
CA HIS A 5 52.99 3.50 -52.82
C HIS A 5 51.83 2.59 -52.32
N ARG A 6 50.60 3.13 -52.42
CA ARG A 6 49.32 2.50 -52.86
C ARG A 6 48.58 1.46 -51.98
N ARG A 7 47.43 1.89 -51.46
CA ARG A 7 46.10 1.20 -51.58
C ARG A 7 45.61 1.25 -53.06
N PRO A 8 44.62 0.45 -53.57
CA PRO A 8 43.33 0.14 -52.89
C PRO A 8 42.55 -1.16 -53.29
N SER A 9 41.39 -1.32 -52.64
CA SER A 9 40.07 -1.79 -53.15
C SER A 9 39.69 -3.28 -53.32
N SER A 10 38.70 -3.69 -52.49
CA SER A 10 37.42 -4.40 -52.79
C SER A 10 37.36 -5.52 -53.84
N TYR A 11 36.80 -6.69 -53.47
CA TYR A 11 35.40 -7.09 -53.78
C TYR A 11 35.03 -8.46 -53.16
N GLU A 12 33.81 -8.49 -52.61
CA GLU A 12 32.82 -9.56 -52.32
C GLU A 12 33.16 -11.07 -52.40
N GLY A 13 32.67 -11.79 -51.39
CA GLY A 13 32.40 -13.23 -51.41
C GLY A 13 31.32 -13.58 -50.39
N ALA A 14 30.11 -13.81 -50.88
CA ALA A 14 28.89 -14.12 -50.15
C ALA A 14 28.94 -15.48 -49.42
N PHE A 15 28.31 -15.55 -48.25
CA PHE A 15 27.83 -16.80 -47.66
C PHE A 15 26.40 -16.61 -47.15
N ASP A 16 25.46 -17.25 -47.84
CA ASP A 16 24.06 -17.43 -47.48
C ASP A 16 23.91 -18.34 -46.25
N LEU A 17 23.05 -17.94 -45.30
CA LEU A 17 22.47 -18.80 -44.28
C LEU A 17 20.94 -18.60 -44.23
N PRO A 18 20.14 -19.67 -44.05
CA PRO A 18 18.73 -19.66 -44.42
C PRO A 18 17.80 -19.09 -43.34
N GLY A 19 16.81 -18.32 -43.79
CA GLY A 19 15.41 -18.39 -43.34
C GLY A 19 15.12 -18.06 -41.87
N ARG A 20 15.11 -16.78 -41.50
CA ARG A 20 14.37 -16.32 -40.32
C ARG A 20 12.99 -15.84 -40.77
N SER A 21 11.99 -16.71 -40.66
CA SER A 21 10.60 -16.37 -40.91
C SER A 21 10.20 -15.18 -40.05
N HIS A 22 9.90 -14.06 -40.70
CA HIS A 22 9.37 -12.86 -40.05
C HIS A 22 7.90 -13.14 -39.70
N VAL A 23 7.67 -13.77 -38.54
CA VAL A 23 6.32 -13.83 -37.96
C VAL A 23 5.99 -12.40 -37.54
N PRO A 24 4.93 -11.77 -38.07
CA PRO A 24 4.47 -10.50 -37.54
C PRO A 24 4.07 -10.76 -36.09
N SER A 25 4.69 -10.05 -35.17
CA SER A 25 4.23 -9.97 -33.79
C SER A 25 2.79 -9.46 -33.80
N GLN A 26 1.85 -10.39 -33.77
CA GLN A 26 0.44 -10.09 -33.55
C GLN A 26 0.36 -9.29 -32.24
N PRO A 27 -0.35 -8.16 -32.21
CA PRO A 27 -0.65 -7.50 -30.96
C PRO A 27 -1.47 -8.49 -30.15
N LEU A 28 -0.84 -9.12 -29.16
CA LEU A 28 -1.56 -9.79 -28.09
C LEU A 28 -2.43 -8.70 -27.46
N HIS A 29 -3.70 -8.69 -27.85
CA HIS A 29 -4.77 -7.98 -27.17
C HIS A 29 -4.78 -8.48 -25.73
N ARG A 30 -3.92 -7.87 -24.92
CA ARG A 30 -3.92 -8.00 -23.48
C ARG A 30 -5.22 -7.35 -23.07
N HIS A 31 -6.24 -8.18 -22.80
CA HIS A 31 -7.44 -7.73 -22.12
C HIS A 31 -6.99 -7.07 -20.81
N GLN A 32 -6.87 -5.74 -20.83
CA GLN A 32 -6.88 -4.91 -19.63
C GLN A 32 -8.30 -5.06 -19.06
N ALA A 33 -8.50 -6.11 -18.27
CA ALA A 33 -9.68 -6.22 -17.42
C ALA A 33 -9.53 -5.14 -16.34
N SER A 34 -10.19 -4.01 -16.60
CA SER A 34 -10.35 -2.88 -15.70
C SER A 34 -11.60 -3.10 -14.86
N PHE A 35 -11.69 -2.51 -13.65
CA PHE A 35 -12.96 -2.41 -12.94
C PHE A 35 -13.94 -1.40 -13.59
N GLU A 36 -13.51 -0.78 -14.69
CA GLU A 36 -14.28 0.20 -15.44
C GLU A 36 -15.61 -0.35 -15.97
N GLY A 37 -16.69 0.34 -15.60
CA GLY A 37 -18.06 -0.07 -15.92
C GLY A 37 -18.66 -1.12 -14.96
N LEU A 38 -17.88 -1.66 -14.01
CA LEU A 38 -18.41 -2.65 -13.07
C LEU A 38 -19.35 -2.03 -12.03
N ILE A 39 -19.06 -0.81 -11.57
CA ILE A 39 -19.89 -0.12 -10.56
C ILE A 39 -19.88 1.41 -10.73
N ASN A 40 -21.05 2.03 -10.70
CA ASN A 40 -21.23 3.46 -10.46
C ASN A 40 -21.54 3.71 -8.97
N TYR A 41 -20.48 3.86 -8.16
CA TYR A 41 -20.55 3.93 -6.69
C TYR A 41 -21.44 5.06 -6.19
N SER A 42 -21.48 6.20 -6.90
CA SER A 42 -22.31 7.36 -6.56
C SER A 42 -23.82 7.10 -6.68
N SER A 43 -24.24 5.93 -7.16
CA SER A 43 -25.63 5.58 -7.44
C SER A 43 -26.12 4.29 -6.77
N LEU A 44 -25.27 3.58 -6.02
CA LEU A 44 -25.66 2.31 -5.43
C LEU A 44 -26.40 2.51 -4.10
N ALA A 45 -27.69 2.22 -4.09
CA ALA A 45 -28.40 2.01 -2.84
C ALA A 45 -27.78 0.81 -2.07
N PRO A 46 -27.72 0.86 -0.73
CA PRO A 46 -27.35 -0.30 0.08
C PRO A 46 -28.18 -1.53 -0.30
N LEU A 47 -27.60 -2.73 -0.20
CA LEU A 47 -28.36 -3.96 -0.38
C LEU A 47 -29.40 -4.08 0.73
N THR A 48 -30.54 -4.70 0.42
CA THR A 48 -31.47 -5.11 1.48
C THR A 48 -30.82 -6.21 2.34
N ALA A 49 -31.29 -6.37 3.58
CA ALA A 49 -30.77 -7.41 4.46
C ALA A 49 -30.85 -8.82 3.83
N ASP A 50 -31.96 -9.12 3.14
CA ASP A 50 -32.18 -10.39 2.46
C ASP A 50 -31.22 -10.59 1.29
N GLN A 51 -31.02 -9.55 0.47
CA GLN A 51 -30.05 -9.59 -0.64
C GLN A 51 -28.62 -9.81 -0.12
N ARG A 52 -28.25 -9.09 0.95
CA ARG A 52 -26.92 -9.23 1.59
C ARG A 52 -26.72 -10.64 2.12
N SER A 53 -27.69 -11.18 2.86
CA SER A 53 -27.60 -12.53 3.44
C SER A 53 -27.45 -13.59 2.34
N ARG A 54 -28.27 -13.54 1.29
CA ARG A 54 -28.20 -14.50 0.17
C ARG A 54 -26.86 -14.40 -0.57
N ALA A 55 -26.40 -13.19 -0.86
CA ALA A 55 -25.12 -12.97 -1.52
C ALA A 55 -23.93 -13.44 -0.68
N GLN A 56 -23.96 -13.20 0.64
CA GLN A 56 -22.94 -13.68 1.57
C GLN A 56 -22.91 -15.21 1.64
N GLU A 57 -24.06 -15.86 1.78
CA GLU A 57 -24.11 -17.33 1.77
C GLU A 57 -23.60 -17.93 0.46
N ALA A 58 -23.95 -17.31 -0.68
CA ALA A 58 -23.44 -17.73 -1.97
C ALA A 58 -21.91 -17.54 -2.06
N LEU A 59 -21.39 -16.41 -1.59
CA LEU A 59 -19.94 -16.16 -1.52
C LEU A 59 -19.24 -17.26 -0.71
N ASP A 60 -19.77 -17.61 0.46
CA ASP A 60 -19.20 -18.66 1.32
C ASP A 60 -19.21 -20.03 0.65
N ARG A 61 -20.31 -20.40 -0.01
CA ARG A 61 -20.41 -21.65 -0.78
C ARG A 61 -19.35 -21.69 -1.89
N ILE A 62 -19.20 -20.59 -2.64
CA ILE A 62 -18.22 -20.47 -3.72
C ILE A 62 -16.78 -20.59 -3.18
N ILE A 63 -16.44 -19.82 -2.14
CA ILE A 63 -15.10 -19.83 -1.55
C ILE A 63 -14.75 -21.22 -1.02
N ASN A 64 -15.67 -21.87 -0.32
CA ASN A 64 -15.45 -23.21 0.24
C ASN A 64 -15.30 -24.26 -0.87
N HIS A 65 -16.13 -24.18 -1.92
CA HIS A 65 -16.02 -25.06 -3.08
C HIS A 65 -14.66 -24.89 -3.79
N LEU A 66 -14.18 -23.65 -3.92
CA LEU A 66 -12.97 -23.31 -4.66
C LEU A 66 -11.69 -23.29 -3.80
N ALA A 67 -11.78 -23.61 -2.50
CA ALA A 67 -10.64 -23.54 -1.59
C ALA A 67 -9.45 -24.39 -2.08
N ASN A 68 -9.74 -25.59 -2.58
CA ASN A 68 -8.73 -26.53 -3.09
C ASN A 68 -8.39 -26.34 -4.58
N HIS A 69 -9.20 -25.60 -5.33
CA HIS A 69 -9.07 -25.47 -6.79
C HIS A 69 -8.49 -24.12 -7.24
N SER A 70 -8.65 -23.08 -6.43
CA SER A 70 -8.18 -21.74 -6.76
C SER A 70 -6.64 -21.60 -6.68
N GLY A 71 -5.97 -22.47 -5.93
CA GLY A 71 -4.52 -22.45 -5.76
C GLY A 71 -3.97 -21.15 -5.15
N SER A 72 -2.68 -20.89 -5.38
CA SER A 72 -1.99 -19.71 -4.86
C SER A 72 -1.32 -18.88 -5.96
N LYS A 73 -1.04 -17.61 -5.66
CA LYS A 73 -0.22 -16.74 -6.52
C LYS A 73 0.68 -15.86 -5.68
N GLY A 74 1.98 -15.85 -6.01
CA GLY A 74 2.97 -15.06 -5.27
C GLY A 74 3.03 -15.40 -3.78
N GLY A 75 2.71 -16.64 -3.40
CA GLY A 75 2.64 -17.08 -2.01
C GLY A 75 1.29 -16.84 -1.32
N TYR A 76 0.31 -16.22 -1.98
CA TYR A 76 -1.01 -15.92 -1.41
C TYR A 76 -2.06 -16.92 -1.87
N SER A 77 -2.83 -17.48 -0.94
CA SER A 77 -4.00 -18.33 -1.21
C SER A 77 -5.14 -17.48 -1.76
N ARG A 78 -5.61 -17.76 -2.99
CA ARG A 78 -6.63 -16.93 -3.64
C ARG A 78 -7.96 -16.91 -2.90
N HIS A 79 -8.43 -18.07 -2.43
CA HIS A 79 -9.69 -18.15 -1.70
C HIS A 79 -9.66 -17.38 -0.37
N LEU A 80 -8.54 -17.44 0.37
CA LEU A 80 -8.36 -16.67 1.60
C LEU A 80 -8.27 -15.18 1.32
N LEU A 81 -7.62 -14.78 0.21
CA LEU A 81 -7.57 -13.37 -0.17
C LEU A 81 -8.98 -12.80 -0.39
N VAL A 82 -9.82 -13.51 -1.15
CA VAL A 82 -11.20 -13.09 -1.43
C VAL A 82 -12.02 -13.08 -0.14
N ARG A 83 -11.93 -14.14 0.68
CA ARG A 83 -12.59 -14.21 2.00
C ARG A 83 -12.21 -13.04 2.89
N HIS A 84 -10.92 -12.83 3.11
CA HIS A 84 -10.43 -11.78 3.99
C HIS A 84 -10.71 -10.38 3.45
N THR A 85 -10.75 -10.19 2.13
CA THR A 85 -11.17 -8.90 1.56
C THR A 85 -12.59 -8.54 1.99
N TYR A 86 -13.51 -9.52 2.05
CA TYR A 86 -14.87 -9.31 2.54
C TYR A 86 -14.96 -9.24 4.07
N ASP A 87 -14.29 -10.14 4.79
CA ASP A 87 -14.39 -10.23 6.25
C ASP A 87 -13.89 -8.95 6.92
N TYR A 88 -12.80 -8.36 6.40
CA TYR A 88 -12.18 -7.14 6.92
C TYR A 88 -12.74 -5.85 6.32
N SER A 89 -13.76 -5.90 5.46
CA SER A 89 -14.52 -4.71 5.07
C SER A 89 -15.17 -4.07 6.29
N ARG A 90 -14.94 -2.77 6.48
CA ARG A 90 -15.25 -2.01 7.70
C ARG A 90 -16.74 -1.75 7.90
N SER A 91 -17.45 -1.35 6.85
CA SER A 91 -18.86 -0.96 6.90
C SER A 91 -19.74 -1.94 6.12
N GLU A 92 -21.04 -1.97 6.42
CA GLU A 92 -22.01 -2.72 5.60
C GLU A 92 -21.99 -2.24 4.15
N LEU A 93 -21.79 -0.95 3.92
CA LEU A 93 -21.69 -0.39 2.57
C LEU A 93 -20.47 -0.92 1.81
N SER A 94 -19.31 -1.04 2.47
CA SER A 94 -18.12 -1.66 1.89
C SER A 94 -18.32 -3.15 1.59
N LYS A 95 -19.00 -3.87 2.49
CA LYS A 95 -19.37 -5.27 2.26
C LYS A 95 -20.31 -5.44 1.07
N ASP A 96 -21.34 -4.60 0.98
CA ASP A 96 -22.27 -4.58 -0.16
C ASP A 96 -21.55 -4.24 -1.46
N THR A 97 -20.62 -3.31 -1.39
CA THR A 97 -19.76 -2.92 -2.52
C THR A 97 -18.93 -4.12 -2.98
N PHE A 98 -18.24 -4.80 -2.08
CA PHE A 98 -17.50 -6.02 -2.39
C PHE A 98 -18.39 -7.07 -3.06
N LEU A 99 -19.56 -7.36 -2.48
CA LEU A 99 -20.49 -8.37 -3.02
C LEU A 99 -20.93 -8.01 -4.44
N ARG A 100 -21.30 -6.75 -4.68
CA ARG A 100 -21.68 -6.26 -6.02
C ARG A 100 -20.55 -6.44 -7.03
N VAL A 101 -19.32 -6.04 -6.67
CA VAL A 101 -18.16 -6.18 -7.56
C VAL A 101 -17.91 -7.67 -7.85
N PHE A 102 -17.88 -8.49 -6.81
CA PHE A 102 -17.60 -9.91 -6.92
C PHE A 102 -18.62 -10.61 -7.83
N PHE A 103 -19.91 -10.43 -7.57
CA PHE A 103 -20.97 -11.10 -8.33
C PHE A 103 -21.13 -10.58 -9.75
N ASN A 104 -20.80 -9.31 -10.02
CA ASN A 104 -20.69 -8.81 -11.39
C ASN A 104 -19.62 -9.59 -12.19
N VAL A 105 -18.47 -9.89 -11.57
CA VAL A 105 -17.43 -10.72 -12.22
C VAL A 105 -17.84 -12.18 -12.31
N MET A 106 -18.50 -12.73 -11.28
CA MET A 106 -18.92 -14.14 -11.29
C MET A 106 -20.06 -14.39 -12.29
N GLY A 107 -20.96 -13.42 -12.49
CA GLY A 107 -22.10 -13.49 -13.40
C GLY A 107 -23.49 -13.62 -12.74
N PRO A 108 -23.67 -14.27 -11.57
CA PRO A 108 -24.97 -14.31 -10.91
C PRO A 108 -25.48 -12.93 -10.51
N ASP A 109 -26.78 -12.69 -10.74
CA ASP A 109 -27.44 -11.45 -10.35
C ASP A 109 -27.94 -11.53 -8.89
N ILE A 110 -27.32 -10.73 -8.02
CA ILE A 110 -27.69 -10.64 -6.60
C ILE A 110 -29.01 -9.86 -6.37
N SER A 111 -29.52 -9.17 -7.38
CA SER A 111 -30.78 -8.43 -7.29
C SER A 111 -32.01 -9.30 -7.54
N SER A 112 -31.83 -10.45 -8.19
CA SER A 112 -32.86 -11.48 -8.36
C SER A 112 -33.20 -12.15 -7.03
N ASP A 113 -34.45 -12.57 -6.85
CA ASP A 113 -34.89 -13.36 -5.68
C ASP A 113 -34.57 -14.87 -5.82
N GLU A 114 -34.04 -15.28 -6.96
CA GLU A 114 -33.63 -16.66 -7.20
C GLU A 114 -32.34 -17.03 -6.43
N ASP A 115 -32.20 -18.33 -6.15
CA ASP A 115 -30.97 -18.86 -5.56
C ASP A 115 -29.79 -18.72 -6.53
N ILE A 116 -28.68 -18.21 -6.03
CA ILE A 116 -27.46 -18.03 -6.82
C ILE A 116 -26.88 -19.40 -7.16
N ASN A 117 -26.88 -19.76 -8.45
CA ASN A 117 -26.25 -20.98 -8.93
C ASN A 117 -24.73 -20.90 -8.80
N THR A 118 -24.16 -21.68 -7.86
CA THR A 118 -22.71 -21.76 -7.62
C THR A 118 -22.03 -22.90 -8.39
N GLY A 119 -22.77 -23.67 -9.20
CA GLY A 119 -22.29 -24.83 -9.95
C GLY A 119 -21.90 -24.53 -11.41
N ASP A 120 -21.66 -23.27 -11.77
CA ASP A 120 -21.20 -22.88 -13.10
C ASP A 120 -19.73 -23.31 -13.32
N ASP A 121 -19.48 -24.11 -14.37
CA ASP A 121 -18.14 -24.54 -14.76
C ASP A 121 -17.20 -23.37 -15.12
N GLN A 122 -17.75 -22.20 -15.45
CA GLN A 122 -16.99 -20.96 -15.68
C GLN A 122 -16.65 -20.19 -14.40
N LEU A 123 -17.16 -20.63 -13.25
CA LEU A 123 -16.90 -19.96 -11.97
C LEU A 123 -15.43 -20.05 -11.51
N PRO A 124 -14.75 -21.22 -11.56
CA PRO A 124 -13.33 -21.29 -11.18
C PRO A 124 -12.41 -20.31 -11.93
N PRO A 125 -12.42 -20.20 -13.28
CA PRO A 125 -11.55 -19.24 -13.97
C PRO A 125 -11.90 -17.77 -13.66
N LYS A 126 -13.19 -17.43 -13.50
CA LYS A 126 -13.62 -16.08 -13.08
C LYS A 126 -13.13 -15.75 -11.67
N PHE A 127 -13.26 -16.69 -10.72
CA PHE A 127 -12.80 -16.52 -9.34
C PHE A 127 -11.28 -16.31 -9.28
N ILE A 128 -10.51 -17.15 -9.99
CA ILE A 128 -9.06 -17.01 -10.10
C ILE A 128 -8.70 -15.65 -10.66
N HIS A 129 -9.40 -15.21 -11.71
CA HIS A 129 -9.21 -13.90 -12.32
C HIS A 129 -9.45 -12.75 -11.35
N PHE A 130 -10.56 -12.78 -10.62
CA PHE A 130 -10.90 -11.77 -9.60
C PHE A 130 -9.82 -11.66 -8.51
N ALA A 131 -9.43 -12.79 -7.91
CA ALA A 131 -8.37 -12.81 -6.91
C ALA A 131 -7.02 -12.33 -7.47
N ASP A 132 -6.71 -12.73 -8.70
CA ASP A 132 -5.49 -12.32 -9.40
C ASP A 132 -5.44 -10.81 -9.66
N MET A 133 -6.59 -10.19 -9.92
CA MET A 133 -6.75 -8.75 -10.10
C MET A 133 -6.49 -8.01 -8.80
N LEU A 134 -7.12 -8.42 -7.68
CA LEU A 134 -6.87 -7.82 -6.37
C LEU A 134 -5.36 -7.80 -6.04
N LEU A 135 -4.67 -8.92 -6.25
CA LEU A 135 -3.22 -8.99 -6.03
C LEU A 135 -2.43 -8.05 -6.93
N LYS A 136 -2.67 -8.09 -8.24
CA LYS A 136 -1.87 -7.36 -9.22
C LYS A 136 -2.09 -5.85 -9.14
N GLN A 137 -3.33 -5.43 -8.89
CA GLN A 137 -3.71 -4.02 -8.96
C GLN A 137 -3.56 -3.30 -7.62
N PHE A 138 -3.62 -4.01 -6.50
CA PHE A 138 -3.58 -3.38 -5.17
C PHE A 138 -2.46 -3.92 -4.28
N PHE A 139 -2.49 -5.20 -3.92
CA PHE A 139 -1.59 -5.73 -2.89
C PHE A 139 -0.11 -5.79 -3.29
N PHE A 140 0.20 -6.16 -4.54
CA PHE A 140 1.58 -6.19 -5.02
C PHE A 140 2.19 -4.79 -5.13
N PRO A 141 1.52 -3.79 -5.74
CA PRO A 141 2.00 -2.41 -5.71
C PRO A 141 2.20 -1.87 -4.29
N LEU A 142 1.23 -2.11 -3.39
CA LEU A 142 1.30 -1.66 -2.00
C LEU A 142 2.53 -2.24 -1.28
N LYS A 143 2.77 -3.54 -1.42
CA LYS A 143 3.94 -4.22 -0.82
C LYS A 143 5.27 -3.83 -1.47
N ALA A 144 5.29 -3.57 -2.78
CA ALA A 144 6.50 -3.19 -3.49
C ALA A 144 7.02 -1.81 -3.05
N SER A 145 6.11 -0.91 -2.69
CA SER A 145 6.46 0.48 -2.36
C SER A 145 6.46 0.79 -0.88
N GLY A 146 5.84 -0.04 -0.03
CA GLY A 146 5.76 0.18 1.41
C GLY A 146 7.10 0.18 2.17
N LYS A 147 8.24 -0.09 1.51
CA LYS A 147 9.59 -0.03 2.10
C LYS A 147 10.38 1.22 1.73
N ILE A 148 9.84 2.06 0.86
CA ILE A 148 10.59 3.13 0.22
C ILE A 148 10.17 4.46 0.85
N THR A 149 11.07 5.09 1.61
CA THR A 149 10.97 6.51 1.94
C THR A 149 11.72 7.31 0.89
N PRO A 150 11.11 8.29 0.20
CA PRO A 150 11.86 9.29 -0.55
C PRO A 150 12.71 10.12 0.44
N GLN A 151 14.03 9.96 0.44
CA GLN A 151 14.92 10.73 1.33
C GLN A 151 15.32 12.06 0.68
N PRO A 152 15.27 13.20 1.39
CA PRO A 152 15.76 14.49 0.88
C PRO A 152 17.29 14.56 0.91
N SER A 153 17.89 15.23 -0.09
CA SER A 153 19.35 15.46 -0.16
C SER A 153 19.81 16.66 0.67
N PRO A 154 21.11 16.77 1.01
CA PRO A 154 21.64 17.84 1.88
C PRO A 154 21.43 19.27 1.35
N ALA A 155 21.47 19.49 0.03
CA ALA A 155 21.22 20.81 -0.56
C ALA A 155 19.74 21.26 -0.40
N GLN A 156 18.83 20.29 -0.24
CA GLN A 156 17.39 20.52 -0.16
C GLN A 156 16.93 20.84 1.27
N LEU A 157 17.59 20.26 2.28
CA LEU A 157 17.39 20.63 3.69
C LEU A 157 17.73 22.11 3.95
N SER A 158 18.73 22.66 3.24
CA SER A 158 19.10 24.07 3.32
C SER A 158 18.06 25.02 2.70
N ALA A 159 17.35 24.59 1.64
CA ALA A 159 16.29 25.40 1.02
C ALA A 159 15.05 25.53 1.94
N MET A 160 14.76 24.50 2.73
CA MET A 160 13.61 24.47 3.66
C MET A 160 13.71 25.49 4.79
N GLN A 161 14.91 25.88 5.23
CA GLN A 161 15.10 26.92 6.26
C GLN A 161 14.64 28.32 5.80
N SER A 162 14.33 28.49 4.51
CA SER A 162 13.94 29.77 3.91
C SER A 162 12.43 29.95 3.67
N VAL A 163 11.61 28.91 3.85
CA VAL A 163 10.15 28.94 3.57
C VAL A 163 9.40 29.61 4.72
N ARG A 164 8.63 30.67 4.42
CA ARG A 164 7.93 31.52 5.40
C ARG A 164 6.41 31.23 5.53
N SER A 165 5.82 30.38 4.69
CA SER A 165 4.38 30.04 4.74
C SER A 165 4.10 28.58 4.30
N PRO A 166 3.24 27.83 5.01
CA PRO A 166 2.90 26.43 4.69
C PRO A 166 2.13 26.23 3.37
N HIS A 167 1.53 27.28 2.81
CA HIS A 167 0.62 27.17 1.66
C HIS A 167 1.30 27.29 0.29
N GLU A 168 2.61 27.49 0.25
CA GLU A 168 3.39 27.70 -1.00
C GLU A 168 4.40 26.58 -1.29
N ILE A 169 4.21 25.37 -0.72
CA ILE A 169 5.15 24.25 -0.92
C ILE A 169 4.93 23.59 -2.29
N ILE A 170 5.62 24.12 -3.30
CA ILE A 170 5.56 23.69 -4.71
C ILE A 170 6.68 22.68 -4.97
N GLY A 171 6.60 21.50 -4.35
CA GLY A 171 7.56 20.42 -4.58
C GLY A 171 7.23 19.13 -3.83
N THR A 172 7.29 17.98 -4.50
CA THR A 172 7.07 16.66 -3.88
C THR A 172 8.06 16.38 -2.74
N PHE A 173 9.30 16.84 -2.84
CA PHE A 173 10.35 16.58 -1.84
C PHE A 173 10.25 17.48 -0.60
N GLU A 174 9.88 18.75 -0.79
CA GLU A 174 9.62 19.68 0.31
C GLU A 174 8.37 19.25 1.09
N ARG A 175 7.36 18.73 0.39
CA ARG A 175 6.18 18.08 1.01
C ARG A 175 6.56 16.86 1.84
N VAL A 176 7.39 15.96 1.33
CA VAL A 176 7.83 14.75 2.09
C VAL A 176 8.65 15.14 3.33
N SER A 177 9.51 16.15 3.22
CA SER A 177 10.32 16.59 4.36
C SER A 177 9.48 17.32 5.42
N TYR A 178 8.50 18.12 4.98
CA TYR A 178 7.53 18.75 5.86
C TYR A 178 6.63 17.71 6.55
N LEU A 179 6.12 16.74 5.80
CA LEU A 179 5.39 15.59 6.34
C LEU A 179 6.22 14.86 7.39
N ARG A 180 7.51 14.63 7.12
CA ARG A 180 8.40 13.99 8.09
C ARG A 180 8.48 14.77 9.39
N ALA A 181 8.68 16.08 9.32
CA ALA A 181 8.71 16.93 10.51
C ALA A 181 7.40 16.86 11.30
N LEU A 182 6.25 16.93 10.61
CA LEU A 182 4.94 16.82 11.25
C LEU A 182 4.72 15.46 11.93
N CYS A 183 5.09 14.36 11.27
CA CYS A 183 4.93 13.01 11.84
C CYS A 183 5.83 12.82 13.06
N LEU A 184 7.08 13.29 13.00
CA LEU A 184 7.99 13.19 14.14
C LEU A 184 7.47 13.99 15.33
N VAL A 185 6.98 15.22 15.14
CA VAL A 185 6.40 16.00 16.24
C VAL A 185 5.15 15.32 16.79
N ARG A 186 4.25 14.85 15.91
CA ARG A 186 3.05 14.12 16.32
C ARG A 186 3.41 12.89 17.14
N ASP A 187 4.36 12.08 16.68
CA ASP A 187 4.77 10.85 17.33
C ASP A 187 5.78 11.07 18.47
N GLN A 188 5.93 12.31 18.96
CA GLN A 188 6.85 12.67 20.04
C GLN A 188 8.28 12.19 19.81
N HIS A 189 8.72 12.27 18.56
CA HIS A 189 10.01 11.82 18.06
C HIS A 189 10.33 10.38 18.49
N ARG A 190 9.31 9.52 18.57
CA ARG A 190 9.45 8.10 18.89
C ARG A 190 8.95 7.23 17.74
N CYS A 191 9.56 6.05 17.65
CA CYS A 191 8.98 4.97 16.87
C CYS A 191 7.63 4.57 17.50
N VAL A 192 6.54 4.63 16.74
CA VAL A 192 5.20 4.28 17.22
C VAL A 192 5.14 2.86 17.80
N ILE A 193 5.95 1.93 17.25
CA ILE A 193 5.97 0.53 17.68
C ILE A 193 6.86 0.33 18.91
N SER A 194 8.13 0.73 18.84
CA SER A 194 9.13 0.40 19.87
C SER A 194 9.36 1.48 20.92
N GLN A 195 8.75 2.66 20.75
CA GLN A 195 8.91 3.84 21.61
C GLN A 195 10.36 4.38 21.72
N VAL A 196 11.26 3.84 20.89
CA VAL A 196 12.65 4.29 20.76
C VAL A 196 12.65 5.73 20.25
N PHE A 197 13.41 6.58 20.93
CA PHE A 197 13.53 8.00 20.62
C PHE A 197 14.49 8.25 19.45
N ASP A 198 14.22 9.30 18.69
CA ASP A 198 14.98 9.68 17.50
C ASP A 198 16.41 10.10 17.84
N ALA A 199 17.38 9.44 17.20
CA ALA A 199 18.80 9.71 17.41
C ALA A 199 19.22 11.12 17.00
N GLN A 200 18.58 11.71 15.97
CA GLN A 200 18.94 13.07 15.55
C GLN A 200 18.45 14.12 16.55
N GLN A 201 17.29 13.89 17.17
CA GLN A 201 16.78 14.72 18.26
C GLN A 201 17.60 14.59 19.53
N GLU A 202 18.05 13.38 19.87
CA GLU A 202 18.98 13.18 20.98
C GLU A 202 20.23 14.05 20.80
N VAL A 203 20.96 13.88 19.69
CA VAL A 203 22.17 14.64 19.40
C VAL A 203 21.91 16.15 19.47
N LYS A 204 20.81 16.61 18.87
CA LYS A 204 20.43 18.03 18.86
C LYS A 204 20.20 18.56 20.27
N ARG A 205 19.46 17.84 21.12
CA ARG A 205 19.11 18.28 22.48
C ARG A 205 20.31 18.19 23.41
N THR A 206 21.11 17.13 23.31
CA THR A 206 22.36 16.97 24.08
C THR A 206 23.35 18.10 23.73
N HIS A 207 23.46 18.50 22.46
CA HIS A 207 24.27 19.67 22.08
C HIS A 207 23.77 21.00 22.66
N GLN A 208 22.46 21.16 22.81
CA GLN A 208 21.85 22.41 23.28
C GLN A 208 21.80 22.52 24.80
N HIS A 209 21.55 21.40 25.49
CA HIS A 209 21.23 21.37 26.92
C HIS A 209 22.22 20.53 27.74
N GLY A 210 23.18 19.85 27.10
CA GLY A 210 24.16 19.01 27.79
C GLY A 210 23.48 17.90 28.58
N LEU A 211 23.84 17.78 29.87
CA LEU A 211 23.32 16.76 30.78
C LEU A 211 21.85 16.98 31.18
N ASP A 212 21.29 18.16 30.91
CA ASP A 212 19.91 18.51 31.21
C ASP A 212 18.98 18.27 29.99
N ALA A 213 19.48 17.62 28.94
CA ALA A 213 18.68 17.29 27.76
C ALA A 213 17.54 16.32 28.12
N GLN A 214 16.34 16.61 27.61
CA GLN A 214 15.13 15.85 27.89
C GLN A 214 14.41 15.43 26.61
N ASP A 215 13.69 14.30 26.66
CA ASP A 215 12.74 13.90 25.63
C ASP A 215 11.45 14.74 25.66
N ASP A 216 10.48 14.42 24.80
CA ASP A 216 9.21 15.17 24.71
C ASP A 216 8.29 14.99 25.95
N ASP A 217 8.53 13.96 26.74
CA ASP A 217 7.81 13.68 27.99
C ASP A 217 8.48 14.38 29.20
N GLY A 218 9.62 15.04 28.99
CA GLY A 218 10.42 15.69 30.03
C GLY A 218 11.38 14.76 30.77
N ASN A 219 11.58 13.52 30.31
CA ASN A 219 12.55 12.62 30.91
C ASN A 219 13.96 12.94 30.42
N LEU A 220 14.94 12.88 31.31
CA LEU A 220 16.35 13.07 30.96
C LEU A 220 16.84 11.99 30.00
N LEU A 221 17.58 12.40 28.98
CA LEU A 221 18.28 11.50 28.05
C LEU A 221 19.52 10.93 28.73
N LYS A 222 19.61 9.61 28.85
CA LYS A 222 20.70 8.92 29.55
C LYS A 222 21.57 8.12 28.59
N ASP A 223 22.83 7.90 28.97
CA ASP A 223 23.79 7.11 28.19
C ASP A 223 23.35 5.65 27.97
N GLU A 224 22.52 5.11 28.86
CA GLU A 224 21.98 3.74 28.77
C GLU A 224 20.76 3.63 27.85
N ASP A 225 20.15 4.76 27.49
CA ASP A 225 18.97 4.78 26.64
C ASP A 225 19.34 4.40 25.20
N ARG A 226 18.42 3.70 24.55
CA ARG A 226 18.58 3.34 23.15
C ARG A 226 17.96 4.41 22.27
N PHE A 227 18.75 4.92 21.34
CA PHE A 227 18.32 5.81 20.26
C PHE A 227 18.48 5.12 18.91
N ASP A 228 17.64 5.47 17.95
CA ASP A 228 17.70 4.95 16.59
C ASP A 228 17.18 6.02 15.63
N ASP A 229 17.60 5.98 14.37
CA ASP A 229 17.08 6.89 13.36
C ASP A 229 15.58 6.57 13.12
N LEU A 230 14.74 7.60 12.97
CA LEU A 230 13.35 7.41 12.59
C LEU A 230 13.10 7.74 11.12
N GLU A 231 12.35 6.86 10.46
CA GLU A 231 11.82 7.03 9.12
C GLU A 231 10.31 7.26 9.19
N VAL A 232 9.77 7.98 8.20
CA VAL A 232 8.32 8.15 8.07
C VAL A 232 7.83 7.25 6.94
N ALA A 233 6.98 6.30 7.32
CA ALA A 233 6.39 5.32 6.45
C ALA A 233 4.97 5.75 6.08
N HIS A 234 4.67 5.90 4.79
CA HIS A 234 3.28 6.08 4.35
C HIS A 234 2.48 4.78 4.59
N ILE A 235 1.25 4.93 5.09
CA ILE A 235 0.31 3.82 5.26
C ILE A 235 -0.20 3.39 3.87
N LEU A 236 -0.70 4.36 3.09
CA LEU A 236 -1.02 4.21 1.68
C LEU A 236 0.04 4.94 0.85
N PRO A 237 0.95 4.23 0.14
CA PRO A 237 2.11 4.80 -0.50
C PRO A 237 1.76 5.55 -1.78
N HIS A 238 2.55 6.59 -2.07
CA HIS A 238 2.46 7.40 -3.29
C HIS A 238 2.57 6.63 -4.60
N SER A 239 3.20 5.47 -4.63
CA SER A 239 3.28 4.68 -5.87
C SER A 239 1.90 4.29 -6.41
N LEU A 240 0.90 4.23 -5.53
CA LEU A 240 -0.50 4.02 -5.89
C LEU A 240 -1.06 5.24 -6.66
N THR A 241 -0.63 6.47 -6.32
CA THR A 241 -1.00 7.70 -7.05
C THR A 241 -0.11 7.93 -8.28
N GLN A 242 1.17 7.55 -8.25
CA GLN A 242 2.13 7.76 -9.35
C GLN A 242 1.96 6.82 -10.56
N MET A 243 1.04 5.85 -10.50
CA MET A 243 0.54 5.17 -11.71
C MET A 243 -0.30 6.10 -12.63
N ASN A 244 -0.21 7.42 -12.41
CA ASN A 244 -0.81 8.54 -13.12
C ASN A 244 -0.55 8.63 -14.63
N GLU A 245 0.24 7.75 -15.25
CA GLU A 245 0.22 7.64 -16.71
C GLU A 245 -0.97 6.81 -17.23
N ASN A 246 -1.65 6.05 -16.36
CA ASN A 246 -2.86 5.31 -16.68
C ASN A 246 -3.98 5.60 -15.67
N LEU A 247 -4.89 6.54 -15.99
CA LEU A 247 -6.12 6.85 -15.24
C LEU A 247 -6.89 5.59 -14.77
N TYR A 248 -6.80 4.52 -15.55
CA TYR A 248 -7.38 3.20 -15.28
C TYR A 248 -6.89 2.55 -13.97
N SER A 249 -5.63 2.78 -13.59
CA SER A 249 -5.01 2.18 -12.41
C SER A 249 -5.44 2.86 -11.12
N TRP A 250 -5.61 4.20 -11.15
CA TRP A 250 -6.10 4.97 -10.00
C TRP A 250 -7.55 4.63 -9.68
N LYS A 251 -8.43 4.62 -10.69
CA LYS A 251 -9.85 4.28 -10.51
C LYS A 251 -10.02 2.88 -9.91
N THR A 252 -9.29 1.90 -10.45
CA THR A 252 -9.28 0.53 -9.93
C THR A 252 -8.86 0.46 -8.46
N MET A 253 -7.87 1.25 -8.06
CA MET A 253 -7.42 1.28 -6.66
C MET A 253 -8.47 1.90 -5.75
N ILE A 254 -9.10 3.02 -6.14
CA ILE A 254 -10.19 3.63 -5.39
C ILE A 254 -11.37 2.67 -5.24
N ASP A 255 -11.71 1.97 -6.32
CA ASP A 255 -12.75 0.93 -6.33
C ASP A 255 -12.42 -0.19 -5.32
N ILE A 256 -11.15 -0.61 -5.25
CA ILE A 256 -10.67 -1.59 -4.26
C ILE A 256 -10.69 -1.04 -2.84
N LEU A 257 -10.28 0.21 -2.63
CA LEU A 257 -10.33 0.87 -1.32
C LEU A 257 -11.76 0.98 -0.79
N ASN A 258 -12.73 1.28 -1.66
CA ASN A 258 -14.16 1.33 -1.28
C ASN A 258 -14.71 -0.03 -0.83
N MET A 259 -14.13 -1.15 -1.30
CA MET A 259 -14.45 -2.48 -0.78
C MET A 259 -13.93 -2.70 0.64
N PHE A 260 -12.90 -1.98 1.08
CA PHE A 260 -12.37 -2.07 2.45
C PHE A 260 -13.03 -1.06 3.40
N ASP A 261 -13.02 0.21 3.02
CA ASP A 261 -13.59 1.31 3.80
C ASP A 261 -14.12 2.37 2.85
N CYS A 262 -15.45 2.44 2.75
CA CYS A 262 -16.13 3.34 1.84
C CYS A 262 -15.74 4.79 2.14
N ASP A 263 -15.56 5.56 1.07
CA ASP A 263 -15.13 6.95 1.11
C ASP A 263 -13.67 7.18 1.54
N VAL A 264 -12.88 6.20 1.98
CA VAL A 264 -11.48 6.43 2.40
C VAL A 264 -10.61 7.16 1.35
N ALA A 265 -10.98 7.08 0.08
CA ALA A 265 -10.39 7.82 -1.04
C ALA A 265 -10.25 9.33 -0.77
N HIS A 266 -11.27 9.99 -0.19
CA HIS A 266 -11.21 11.44 0.05
C HIS A 266 -10.12 11.83 1.07
N LEU A 267 -9.73 10.91 1.95
CA LEU A 267 -8.69 11.13 2.96
C LEU A 267 -7.27 11.09 2.37
N ILE A 268 -7.11 10.60 1.15
CA ILE A 268 -5.82 10.41 0.50
C ILE A 268 -5.72 11.07 -0.89
N GLU A 269 -6.73 11.84 -1.29
CA GLU A 269 -6.72 12.56 -2.56
C GLU A 269 -5.87 13.84 -2.51
N GLY A 270 -5.18 14.12 -3.62
CA GLY A 270 -4.48 15.39 -3.85
C GLY A 270 -3.37 15.69 -2.84
N SER A 271 -3.56 16.73 -2.03
CA SER A 271 -2.60 17.12 -0.97
C SER A 271 -2.67 16.22 0.26
N HIS A 272 -3.78 15.51 0.48
CA HIS A 272 -4.01 14.73 1.69
C HIS A 272 -3.20 13.42 1.74
N ILE A 273 -2.68 12.95 0.60
CA ILE A 273 -1.74 11.81 0.55
C ILE A 273 -0.47 12.07 1.39
N ASP A 274 -0.03 13.33 1.47
CA ASP A 274 1.10 13.81 2.29
C ASP A 274 0.61 14.42 3.59
N SER A 275 -0.32 13.74 4.26
CA SER A 275 -0.83 14.10 5.57
C SER A 275 -0.21 13.19 6.65
N PRO A 276 0.05 13.70 7.87
CA PRO A 276 0.38 12.85 8.99
C PRO A 276 -0.64 11.72 9.19
N HIS A 277 -1.91 11.93 8.87
CA HIS A 277 -2.96 10.90 8.94
C HIS A 277 -2.67 9.64 8.09
N ASN A 278 -1.85 9.76 7.05
CA ASN A 278 -1.46 8.67 6.16
C ASN A 278 0.02 8.28 6.34
N ALA A 279 0.68 8.66 7.44
CA ALA A 279 2.07 8.29 7.68
C ALA A 279 2.40 8.09 9.16
N ILE A 280 3.40 7.25 9.44
CA ILE A 280 3.80 6.85 10.78
C ILE A 280 5.32 6.86 10.95
N SER A 281 5.81 7.31 12.11
CA SER A 281 7.23 7.31 12.44
C SER A 281 7.67 5.95 12.96
N LEU A 282 8.62 5.30 12.28
CA LEU A 282 9.11 3.96 12.56
C LEU A 282 10.63 3.92 12.50
N THR A 283 11.28 3.03 13.27
CA THR A 283 12.69 2.72 13.00
C THR A 283 12.82 1.98 11.66
N PRO A 284 13.99 2.01 10.98
CA PRO A 284 14.20 1.34 9.70
C PRO A 284 13.82 -0.15 9.71
N THR A 285 14.04 -0.84 10.83
CA THR A 285 13.66 -2.25 10.99
C THR A 285 12.15 -2.42 10.95
N PHE A 286 11.41 -1.60 11.71
CA PHE A 286 9.95 -1.69 11.76
C PHE A 286 9.30 -1.16 10.50
N HIS A 287 9.85 -0.11 9.87
CA HIS A 287 9.39 0.36 8.57
C HIS A 287 9.48 -0.74 7.52
N LYS A 288 10.62 -1.45 7.43
CA LYS A 288 10.78 -2.58 6.52
C LYS A 288 9.75 -3.70 6.78
N SER A 289 9.50 -4.02 8.05
CA SER A 289 8.54 -5.07 8.42
C SER A 289 7.08 -4.66 8.20
N PHE A 290 6.72 -3.42 8.46
CA PHE A 290 5.43 -2.85 8.13
C PHE A 290 5.17 -2.89 6.61
N GLY A 291 6.12 -2.39 5.81
CA GLY A 291 6.05 -2.43 4.35
C GLY A 291 6.03 -3.85 3.74
N ASN A 292 6.47 -4.85 4.49
CA ASN A 292 6.41 -6.26 4.10
C ASN A 292 5.09 -6.96 4.42
N PHE A 293 4.19 -6.28 5.16
CA PHE A 293 3.03 -6.86 5.82
C PHE A 293 3.40 -7.93 6.86
N GLU A 294 4.55 -7.78 7.53
CA GLU A 294 4.95 -8.65 8.63
C GLU A 294 4.43 -8.12 9.97
N VAL A 295 4.22 -6.81 10.08
CA VAL A 295 3.67 -6.11 11.24
C VAL A 295 2.43 -5.34 10.80
N TYR A 296 1.39 -5.34 11.62
CA TYR A 296 0.12 -4.69 11.36
C TYR A 296 -0.46 -4.05 12.62
N PHE A 297 -1.44 -3.17 12.42
CA PHE A 297 -2.07 -2.35 13.45
C PHE A 297 -3.58 -2.66 13.44
N ASP A 298 -4.09 -3.15 14.57
CA ASP A 298 -5.53 -3.34 14.79
C ASP A 298 -6.04 -2.20 15.67
N ALA A 299 -7.06 -1.48 15.21
CA ALA A 299 -7.71 -0.46 16.02
C ALA A 299 -8.38 -1.08 17.25
N VAL A 300 -8.23 -0.44 18.41
CA VAL A 300 -8.91 -0.85 19.64
C VAL A 300 -10.32 -0.27 19.65
N ALA A 301 -11.33 -1.13 19.80
CA ALA A 301 -12.72 -0.71 19.74
C ALA A 301 -13.07 0.26 20.89
N GLY A 302 -13.59 1.44 20.53
CA GLY A 302 -14.00 2.47 21.49
C GLY A 302 -12.86 3.39 21.95
N GLU A 303 -11.63 3.19 21.48
CA GLU A 303 -10.47 4.02 21.82
C GLU A 303 -9.92 4.68 20.56
N GLU A 304 -10.09 6.00 20.45
CA GLU A 304 -9.55 6.75 19.31
C GLU A 304 -8.03 6.70 19.30
N HIS A 305 -7.47 6.58 18.09
CA HIS A 305 -6.04 6.58 17.83
C HIS A 305 -5.23 5.55 18.64
N THR A 306 -5.89 4.50 19.11
CA THR A 306 -5.27 3.44 19.90
C THR A 306 -5.26 2.14 19.11
N TYR A 307 -4.09 1.52 19.05
CA TYR A 307 -3.85 0.36 18.19
C TYR A 307 -3.13 -0.75 18.97
N ARG A 308 -3.62 -1.97 18.80
CA ARG A 308 -2.85 -3.18 19.10
C ARG A 308 -1.97 -3.49 17.89
N ILE A 309 -0.67 -3.51 18.12
CA ILE A 309 0.33 -3.78 17.09
C ILE A 309 0.81 -5.21 17.25
N ASP A 310 0.65 -6.00 16.19
CA ASP A 310 0.98 -7.43 16.19
C ASP A 310 1.74 -7.80 14.92
N SER A 311 2.15 -9.06 14.79
CA SER A 311 2.97 -9.53 13.67
C SER A 311 2.69 -10.97 13.26
N PHE A 312 3.09 -11.29 12.04
CA PHE A 312 3.13 -12.66 11.52
C PHE A 312 4.47 -13.35 11.79
N PHE A 313 5.30 -12.81 12.67
CA PHE A 313 6.55 -13.46 13.08
C PHE A 313 6.26 -14.68 13.95
N ASN A 314 7.21 -15.62 13.99
CA ASN A 314 7.16 -16.66 15.02
C ASN A 314 7.25 -16.02 16.43
N PRO A 315 6.70 -16.66 17.48
CA PRO A 315 6.59 -16.06 18.80
C PRO A 315 7.92 -15.57 19.40
N VAL A 316 9.01 -16.28 19.15
CA VAL A 316 10.35 -15.89 19.65
C VAL A 316 10.83 -14.61 18.96
N SER A 317 10.65 -14.50 17.64
CA SER A 317 11.00 -13.32 16.87
C SER A 317 10.15 -12.11 17.21
N ALA A 318 8.84 -12.31 17.48
CA ALA A 318 7.92 -11.28 17.92
C ALA A 318 8.30 -10.75 19.31
N ALA A 319 8.52 -11.63 20.28
CA ALA A 319 8.91 -11.26 21.65
C ALA A 319 10.23 -10.47 21.68
N ARG A 320 11.23 -10.85 20.87
CA ARG A 320 12.50 -10.11 20.74
C ARG A 320 12.35 -8.69 20.17
N ARG A 321 11.22 -8.39 19.55
CA ARG A 321 10.85 -7.08 19.01
C ARG A 321 9.87 -6.33 19.90
N GLY A 322 9.50 -6.90 21.05
CA GLY A 322 8.50 -6.30 21.95
C GLY A 322 7.08 -6.36 21.42
N LEU A 323 6.74 -7.35 20.58
CA LEU A 323 5.39 -7.54 20.04
C LEU A 323 4.66 -8.72 20.73
N PRO A 324 3.32 -8.64 20.88
CA PRO A 324 2.47 -7.49 20.54
C PRO A 324 2.59 -6.34 21.55
N VAL A 325 2.20 -5.13 21.13
CA VAL A 325 2.22 -3.93 21.98
C VAL A 325 0.95 -3.10 21.76
N LEU A 326 0.50 -2.39 22.80
CA LEU A 326 -0.53 -1.35 22.67
C LEU A 326 0.16 0.00 22.49
N ALA A 327 -0.24 0.74 21.47
CA ALA A 327 0.30 2.06 21.19
C ALA A 327 -0.83 3.07 20.95
N ASN A 328 -0.63 4.28 21.45
CA ASN A 328 -1.47 5.42 21.12
C ASN A 328 -0.71 6.23 20.06
N SER A 329 -1.26 6.37 18.86
CA SER A 329 -0.76 7.43 17.97
C SER A 329 -1.32 8.74 18.50
N PHE A 330 -0.48 9.69 18.88
CA PHE A 330 -1.00 10.97 19.32
C PHE A 330 -1.75 11.63 18.15
N SER A 331 -2.99 12.05 18.36
CA SER A 331 -3.62 12.99 17.44
C SER A 331 -2.78 14.27 17.47
N ALA A 332 -2.37 14.78 16.30
CA ALA A 332 -1.89 16.14 16.25
C ALA A 332 -3.04 17.00 16.79
N LYS A 333 -2.86 17.60 17.96
CA LYS A 333 -3.84 18.56 18.47
C LYS A 333 -4.09 19.56 17.35
N GLU A 334 -5.29 19.54 16.77
CA GLU A 334 -5.74 20.61 15.90
C GLU A 334 -5.75 21.87 16.76
N GLU A 335 -4.76 22.74 16.57
CA GLU A 335 -4.81 24.14 17.00
C GLU A 335 -5.51 24.97 15.93
#